data_AF-A0A9J7DG14-F1
#
_entry.id   AF-A0A9J7DG14-F1
#
_cell.length_a   1.000
_cell.length_b   1.000
_cell.length_c   1.000
_cell.angle_alpha   90.00
_cell.angle_beta   90.00
_cell.angle_gamma   90.00
#
_symmetry.space_group_name_H-M   'P 1'
#
loop_
_entity.id
_entity.type
_entity.pdbx_description
1 polymer ?
#
loop_
_entity_poly.entity_id
_entity_poly.type
_entity_poly.pdbx_seq_one_letter_code
_entity_poly.pdbx_strand_id
1 'polypeptide(L)'
;IKRVTLTPYSENIPTSNTNLNDVLKTIEGVKKDTESLQNQFNVLQGQIKFVAEALAENKVLLTKILKQTYEEIPVIQKFPIKSEEQLIEIDKEINAENRNQYIKAMRSMLEPAGVHKNLKCILNDNVTMATVFKGRKVLNNLKTFMVFC
;
A
#
# COMPACT_ATOMS: atom_id res chain seq x y z
N ILE A 1 106.19 -20.70 25.04
CA ILE A 1 104.93 -20.94 24.31
C ILE A 1 103.80 -20.30 25.12
N LYS A 2 103.22 -19.20 24.64
CA LYS A 2 102.17 -18.44 25.36
C LYS A 2 100.84 -19.22 25.30
N ARG A 3 100.22 -19.50 26.46
CA ARG A 3 98.86 -20.03 26.52
C ARG A 3 97.87 -18.89 26.29
N VAL A 4 97.05 -19.02 25.24
CA VAL A 4 95.93 -18.13 24.95
C VAL A 4 94.74 -18.59 25.79
N THR A 5 94.23 -17.70 26.64
CA THR A 5 92.97 -17.89 27.35
C THR A 5 91.81 -17.49 26.46
N LEU A 6 91.00 -18.47 26.05
CA LEU A 6 89.73 -18.24 25.36
C LEU A 6 88.66 -17.96 26.41
N THR A 7 88.09 -16.75 26.40
CA THR A 7 86.85 -16.43 27.11
C THR A 7 85.66 -16.96 26.32
N PRO A 8 84.60 -17.50 26.96
CA PRO A 8 83.47 -18.05 26.24
C PRO A 8 82.64 -16.94 25.60
N TYR A 9 82.35 -17.11 24.32
CA TYR A 9 81.43 -16.28 23.55
C TYR A 9 80.02 -16.48 24.12
N SER A 10 79.41 -15.45 24.71
CA SER A 10 77.97 -15.46 24.97
C SER A 10 77.25 -15.02 23.70
N GLU A 11 76.74 -15.97 22.93
CA GLU A 11 75.74 -15.69 21.91
C GLU A 11 74.45 -15.21 22.59
N ASN A 12 74.25 -13.89 22.59
CA ASN A 12 72.92 -13.34 22.73
C ASN A 12 72.14 -13.73 21.48
N ILE A 13 71.20 -14.66 21.62
CA ILE A 13 70.15 -14.90 20.63
C ILE A 13 68.90 -14.13 21.07
N PRO A 14 68.63 -12.94 20.52
CA PRO A 14 67.29 -12.39 20.61
C PRO A 14 66.65 -12.24 19.21
N THR A 15 65.31 -12.36 19.16
CA THR A 15 64.39 -11.66 18.25
C THR A 15 63.67 -12.37 17.07
N SER A 16 63.76 -13.69 16.85
CA SER A 16 62.90 -14.32 15.82
C SER A 16 61.46 -14.61 16.29
N ASN A 17 61.23 -14.72 17.59
CA ASN A 17 59.96 -15.24 18.14
C ASN A 17 58.90 -14.14 18.38
N THR A 18 59.30 -12.86 18.51
CA THR A 18 58.39 -11.74 18.71
C THR A 18 57.61 -11.38 17.45
N ASN A 19 58.29 -11.35 16.29
CA ASN A 19 57.68 -11.01 15.00
C ASN A 19 56.59 -12.02 14.57
N LEU A 20 56.80 -13.30 14.89
CA LEU A 20 55.86 -14.38 14.58
C LEU A 20 54.58 -14.30 15.42
N ASN A 21 54.71 -13.91 16.69
CA ASN A 21 53.56 -13.70 17.58
C ASN A 21 52.71 -12.49 17.16
N ASP A 22 53.35 -11.42 16.68
CA ASP A 22 52.64 -10.24 16.16
C ASP A 22 51.87 -10.57 14.88
N VAL A 23 52.45 -11.38 13.99
CA VAL A 23 51.76 -11.89 12.79
C VAL A 23 50.57 -12.77 13.16
N LEU A 24 50.71 -13.70 14.11
CA LEU A 24 49.61 -14.54 14.59
C LEU A 24 48.45 -13.71 15.16
N LYS A 25 48.77 -12.71 15.98
CA LYS A 25 47.77 -11.80 16.56
C LYS A 25 47.03 -11.01 15.48
N THR A 26 47.74 -10.62 14.42
CA THR A 26 47.15 -9.91 13.27
C THR A 26 46.21 -10.83 12.50
N ILE A 27 46.61 -12.09 12.26
CA ILE A 27 45.79 -13.11 11.59
C ILE A 27 44.50 -13.41 12.38
N GLU A 28 44.60 -13.54 13.71
CA GLU A 28 43.43 -13.71 14.57
C GLU A 28 42.48 -12.52 14.52
N GLY A 29 43.03 -11.30 14.51
CA GLY A 29 42.25 -10.07 14.31
C GLY A 29 41.49 -10.08 12.98
N VAL A 30 42.19 -10.32 11.88
CA VAL A 30 41.61 -10.40 10.53
C VAL A 30 40.54 -11.48 10.44
N LYS A 31 40.77 -12.65 11.06
CA LYS A 31 39.78 -13.74 11.09
C LYS A 31 38.50 -13.30 11.78
N LYS A 32 38.61 -12.65 12.95
CA LYS A 32 37.46 -12.15 13.71
C LYS A 32 36.68 -11.09 12.92
N ASP A 33 37.38 -10.19 12.25
CA ASP A 33 36.75 -9.16 11.42
C ASP A 33 36.02 -9.78 10.21
N THR A 34 36.62 -10.80 9.60
CA THR A 34 36.01 -11.55 8.49
C THR A 34 34.73 -12.27 8.93
N GLU A 35 34.75 -12.92 10.09
CA GLU A 35 33.55 -13.56 10.69
C GLU A 35 32.46 -12.53 11.01
N SER A 36 32.84 -11.36 11.55
CA SER A 36 31.90 -10.27 11.82
C SER A 36 31.25 -9.74 10.54
N LEU A 37 32.05 -9.50 9.49
CA LEU A 37 31.57 -9.04 8.19
C LEU A 37 30.63 -10.08 7.55
N GLN A 38 30.96 -11.36 7.64
CA GLN A 38 30.11 -12.42 7.10
C GLN A 38 28.75 -12.46 7.81
N ASN A 39 28.72 -12.27 9.13
CA ASN A 39 27.47 -12.20 9.88
C ASN A 39 26.63 -10.99 9.48
N GLN A 40 27.25 -9.81 9.35
CA GLN A 40 26.57 -8.59 8.89
C GLN A 40 26.01 -8.75 7.48
N PHE A 41 26.77 -9.38 6.57
CA PHE A 41 26.32 -9.67 5.22
C PHE A 41 25.08 -10.56 5.20
N ASN A 42 25.05 -11.63 6.01
CA ASN A 42 23.90 -12.52 6.11
C ASN A 42 22.65 -11.79 6.64
N VAL A 43 22.82 -10.91 7.63
CA VAL A 43 21.73 -10.08 8.16
C VAL A 43 21.20 -9.13 7.08
N LEU A 44 22.08 -8.42 6.38
CA LEU A 44 21.70 -7.51 5.30
C LEU A 44 20.97 -8.23 4.16
N GLN A 45 21.41 -9.43 3.79
CA GLN A 45 20.75 -10.24 2.78
C GLN A 45 19.32 -10.60 3.21
N GLY A 46 19.10 -10.95 4.47
CA GLY A 46 17.78 -11.19 5.04
C GLY A 46 16.89 -9.95 5.02
N GLN A 47 17.43 -8.80 5.39
CA GLN A 47 16.71 -7.52 5.36
C GLN A 47 16.31 -7.12 3.94
N ILE A 48 17.20 -7.29 2.95
CA ILE A 48 16.90 -7.01 1.54
C ILE A 48 15.75 -7.89 1.04
N LYS A 49 15.77 -9.18 1.39
CA LYS A 49 14.69 -10.11 1.02
C LYS A 49 13.35 -9.66 1.60
N PHE A 50 13.31 -9.33 2.89
CA PHE A 50 12.10 -8.84 3.55
C PHE A 50 11.57 -7.55 2.90
N VAL A 51 12.46 -6.58 2.63
CA VAL A 51 12.07 -5.33 1.96
C VAL A 51 11.56 -5.59 0.54
N ALA A 52 12.16 -6.52 -0.20
CA ALA A 52 11.70 -6.90 -1.54
C ALA A 52 10.30 -7.53 -1.51
N GLU A 53 10.02 -8.39 -0.54
CA GLU A 53 8.69 -8.99 -0.32
C GLU A 53 7.65 -7.92 0.01
N ALA A 54 7.92 -7.05 0.99
CA ALA A 54 7.03 -5.96 1.36
C ALA A 54 6.79 -4.99 0.19
N LEU A 55 7.80 -4.74 -0.64
CA LEU A 55 7.68 -3.91 -1.83
C LEU A 55 6.75 -4.56 -2.90
N ALA A 56 6.84 -5.88 -3.07
CA ALA A 56 5.97 -6.61 -3.98
C ALA A 56 4.50 -6.55 -3.51
N GLU A 57 4.24 -6.71 -2.22
CA GLU A 57 2.89 -6.58 -1.64
C GLU A 57 2.33 -5.16 -1.83
N ASN A 58 3.13 -4.14 -1.52
CA ASN A 58 2.75 -2.74 -1.71
C ASN A 58 2.41 -2.43 -3.18
N LYS A 59 3.17 -2.96 -4.15
CA LYS A 59 2.88 -2.81 -5.58
C LYS A 59 1.51 -3.37 -5.95
N VAL A 60 1.16 -4.54 -5.42
CA VAL A 60 -0.15 -5.18 -5.67
C VAL A 60 -1.28 -4.33 -5.10
N LEU A 61 -1.13 -3.86 -3.86
CA LEU A 61 -2.12 -3.00 -3.19
C LEU A 61 -2.35 -1.69 -3.95
N LEU A 62 -1.26 -1.01 -4.35
CA LEU A 62 -1.35 0.23 -5.14
C LEU A 62 -2.06 -0.01 -6.48
N THR A 63 -1.75 -1.11 -7.16
CA THR A 63 -2.40 -1.44 -8.44
C THR A 63 -3.90 -1.66 -8.25
N LYS A 64 -4.31 -2.29 -7.15
CA LYS A 64 -5.73 -2.51 -6.80
C LYS A 64 -6.44 -1.20 -6.48
N ILE A 65 -5.81 -0.33 -5.69
CA ILE A 65 -6.36 1.00 -5.37
C ILE A 65 -6.50 1.83 -6.64
N LEU A 66 -5.47 1.87 -7.49
CA LEU A 66 -5.52 2.62 -8.74
C LEU A 66 -6.69 2.18 -9.61
N LYS A 67 -6.86 0.86 -9.83
CA LYS A 67 -8.01 0.33 -10.58
C LYS A 67 -9.34 0.80 -9.99
N GLN A 68 -9.52 0.69 -8.67
CA GLN A 68 -10.73 1.16 -8.00
C GLN A 68 -10.94 2.66 -8.17
N THR A 69 -9.90 3.49 -8.05
CA THR A 69 -10.02 4.94 -8.21
C THR A 69 -10.29 5.37 -9.65
N TYR A 70 -9.66 4.76 -10.66
CA TYR A 70 -9.93 5.06 -12.06
C TYR A 70 -11.37 4.71 -12.47
N GLU A 71 -11.96 3.69 -11.84
CA GLU A 71 -13.33 3.27 -12.09
C GLU A 71 -14.38 4.07 -11.28
N GLU A 72 -14.06 4.49 -10.05
CA GLU A 72 -15.03 5.16 -9.16
C GLU A 72 -15.10 6.69 -9.36
N ILE A 73 -13.98 7.35 -9.66
CA ILE A 73 -13.90 8.81 -9.84
C ILE A 73 -14.81 9.32 -10.98
N PRO A 74 -14.92 8.65 -12.15
CA PRO A 74 -15.78 9.12 -13.24
C PRO A 74 -17.27 9.08 -12.90
N VAL A 75 -17.69 8.14 -12.04
CA VAL A 75 -19.11 7.90 -11.73
C VAL A 75 -19.62 8.89 -10.70
N ILE A 76 -18.82 9.19 -9.67
CA ILE A 76 -19.18 10.15 -8.62
C ILE A 76 -19.45 11.55 -9.19
N GLN A 77 -18.69 11.95 -10.22
CA GLN A 77 -18.83 13.25 -10.87
C GLN A 77 -20.14 13.44 -11.65
N LYS A 78 -20.87 12.36 -11.94
CA LYS A 78 -22.17 12.41 -12.64
C LYS A 78 -23.33 12.78 -11.74
N PHE A 79 -23.09 12.82 -10.44
CA PHE A 79 -24.06 13.21 -9.44
C PHE A 79 -23.76 14.61 -8.87
N PRO A 80 -24.78 15.37 -8.43
CA PRO A 80 -26.20 15.03 -8.45
C PRO A 80 -26.84 15.24 -9.83
N ILE A 81 -27.79 14.39 -10.19
CA ILE A 81 -28.58 14.47 -11.44
C ILE A 81 -29.51 15.68 -11.36
N LYS A 82 -29.41 16.60 -12.32
CA LYS A 82 -30.12 17.90 -12.29
C LYS A 82 -31.33 17.97 -13.21
N SER A 83 -31.47 17.03 -14.15
CA SER A 83 -32.49 17.05 -15.20
C SER A 83 -32.95 15.64 -15.59
N GLU A 84 -34.10 15.54 -16.27
CA GLU A 84 -34.65 14.26 -16.76
C GLU A 84 -33.80 13.71 -17.92
N GLU A 85 -33.21 14.58 -18.72
CA GLU A 85 -32.30 14.22 -19.81
C GLU A 85 -31.04 13.54 -19.30
N GLN A 86 -30.42 14.08 -18.24
CA GLN A 86 -29.26 13.46 -17.58
C GLN A 86 -29.59 12.09 -16.97
N LEU A 87 -30.81 11.90 -16.48
CA LEU A 87 -31.26 10.61 -15.96
C LEU A 87 -31.34 9.56 -17.08
N ILE A 88 -31.88 9.95 -18.24
CA ILE A 88 -31.98 9.10 -19.43
C ILE A 88 -30.58 8.77 -19.99
N GLU A 89 -29.65 9.73 -19.97
CA GLU A 89 -28.27 9.50 -20.39
C GLU A 89 -27.55 8.49 -19.50
N ILE A 90 -27.68 8.64 -18.17
CA ILE A 90 -27.09 7.70 -17.21
C ILE A 90 -27.71 6.31 -17.34
N ASP A 91 -29.04 6.21 -17.51
CA ASP A 91 -29.73 4.93 -17.70
C ASP A 91 -29.25 4.18 -18.95
N LYS A 92 -28.99 4.90 -20.04
CA LYS A 92 -28.41 4.33 -21.27
C LYS A 92 -26.95 3.93 -21.13
N GLU A 93 -26.20 4.61 -20.28
CA GLU A 93 -24.78 4.34 -20.06
C GLU A 93 -24.57 3.14 -19.13
N ILE A 94 -25.48 2.91 -18.19
CA ILE A 94 -25.42 1.79 -17.28
C ILE A 94 -25.60 0.49 -18.06
N ASN A 95 -24.62 -0.40 -17.94
CA ASN A 95 -24.59 -1.73 -18.53
C ASN A 95 -24.16 -2.76 -17.47
N ALA A 96 -24.16 -4.04 -17.83
CA ALA A 96 -23.84 -5.12 -16.88
C ALA A 96 -22.42 -5.03 -16.29
N GLU A 97 -21.49 -4.39 -17.00
CA GLU A 97 -20.08 -4.29 -16.62
C GLU A 97 -19.86 -3.13 -15.62
N ASN A 98 -20.48 -1.97 -15.83
CA ASN A 98 -20.29 -0.78 -14.98
C ASN A 98 -21.34 -0.64 -13.86
N ARG A 99 -22.43 -1.42 -13.88
CA ARG A 99 -23.53 -1.33 -12.88
C ARG A 99 -23.04 -1.37 -11.44
N ASN A 100 -22.08 -2.24 -11.13
CA ASN A 100 -21.55 -2.37 -9.78
C ASN A 100 -20.82 -1.10 -9.31
N GLN A 101 -20.19 -0.36 -10.21
CA GLN A 101 -19.51 0.91 -9.90
C GLN A 101 -20.55 1.98 -9.54
N TYR A 102 -21.65 2.08 -10.30
CA TYR A 102 -22.77 2.97 -9.97
C TYR A 102 -23.40 2.64 -8.62
N ILE A 103 -23.65 1.36 -8.33
CA ILE A 103 -24.17 0.93 -7.01
C ILE A 103 -23.21 1.34 -5.89
N LYS A 104 -21.91 1.11 -6.07
CA LYS A 104 -20.90 1.43 -5.05
C LYS A 104 -20.78 2.93 -4.82
N ALA A 105 -20.79 3.74 -5.88
CA ALA A 105 -20.76 5.20 -5.81
C ALA A 105 -22.01 5.76 -5.12
N MET A 106 -23.21 5.28 -5.48
CA MET A 106 -24.44 5.68 -4.79
C MET A 106 -24.42 5.29 -3.31
N ARG A 107 -23.94 4.09 -3.00
CA ARG A 107 -23.82 3.61 -1.61
C ARG A 107 -22.86 4.49 -0.80
N SER A 108 -21.70 4.85 -1.32
CA SER A 108 -20.74 5.71 -0.61
C SER A 108 -21.29 7.13 -0.38
N MET A 109 -22.13 7.64 -1.28
CA MET A 109 -22.83 8.92 -1.07
C MET A 109 -23.89 8.82 0.03
N LEU A 110 -24.55 7.67 0.19
CA LEU A 110 -25.65 7.48 1.13
C LEU A 110 -25.21 7.05 2.53
N GLU A 111 -24.10 6.31 2.66
CA GLU A 111 -23.63 5.74 3.94
C GLU A 111 -23.37 6.76 5.06
N PRO A 112 -22.78 7.96 4.82
CA PRO A 112 -22.38 8.85 5.91
C PRO A 112 -23.53 9.37 6.79
N ALA A 113 -24.74 9.52 6.25
CA ALA A 113 -25.87 10.12 6.97
C ALA A 113 -27.24 9.47 6.65
N GLY A 114 -27.24 8.38 5.87
CA GLY A 114 -28.44 7.68 5.44
C GLY A 114 -29.17 8.37 4.27
N VAL A 115 -30.12 7.63 3.68
CA VAL A 115 -30.85 8.04 2.47
C VAL A 115 -31.52 9.40 2.61
N HIS A 116 -32.21 9.65 3.73
CA HIS A 116 -32.98 10.88 3.92
C HIS A 116 -32.15 12.17 3.84
N LYS A 117 -30.88 12.15 4.27
CA LYS A 117 -30.03 13.34 4.32
C LYS A 117 -29.17 13.51 3.07
N ASN A 118 -28.84 12.39 2.41
CA ASN A 118 -27.89 12.35 1.31
C ASN A 118 -28.52 12.05 -0.05
N LEU A 119 -29.85 11.89 -0.15
CA LEU A 119 -30.52 11.71 -1.45
C LEU A 119 -30.25 12.89 -2.39
N LYS A 120 -30.14 14.10 -1.86
CA LYS A 120 -29.75 15.32 -2.58
C LYS A 120 -28.37 15.25 -3.25
N CYS A 121 -27.51 14.34 -2.77
CA CYS A 121 -26.19 14.09 -3.36
C CYS A 121 -26.28 13.24 -4.62
N ILE A 122 -27.40 12.55 -4.85
CA ILE A 122 -27.65 11.69 -6.02
C ILE A 122 -28.65 12.37 -6.97
N LEU A 123 -29.77 12.86 -6.44
CA LEU A 123 -30.83 13.52 -7.22
C LEU A 123 -31.05 14.93 -6.70
N ASN A 124 -30.97 15.92 -7.58
CA ASN A 124 -31.26 17.30 -7.20
C ASN A 124 -32.76 17.50 -6.93
N ASP A 125 -33.10 18.46 -6.08
CA ASP A 125 -34.47 18.72 -5.60
C ASP A 125 -35.46 19.03 -6.74
N ASN A 126 -34.96 19.57 -7.85
CA ASN A 126 -35.78 19.85 -9.03
C ASN A 126 -36.30 18.57 -9.72
N VAL A 127 -35.50 17.50 -9.73
CA VAL A 127 -35.88 16.21 -10.32
C VAL A 127 -36.76 15.42 -9.37
N THR A 128 -36.45 15.43 -8.07
CA THR A 128 -37.27 14.75 -7.05
C THR A 128 -38.67 15.38 -6.96
N MET A 129 -38.79 16.70 -7.02
CA MET A 129 -40.09 17.38 -7.01
C MET A 129 -40.90 17.12 -8.30
N ALA A 130 -40.26 17.15 -9.48
CA ALA A 130 -40.93 16.88 -10.75
C ALA A 130 -41.46 15.43 -10.82
N THR A 131 -40.68 14.46 -10.36
CA THR A 131 -41.08 13.03 -10.34
C THR A 131 -42.12 12.74 -9.26
N VAL A 132 -42.01 13.32 -8.06
CA VAL A 132 -43.07 13.22 -7.03
C VAL A 132 -44.37 13.87 -7.51
N PHE A 133 -44.30 14.95 -8.29
CA PHE A 133 -45.49 15.57 -8.87
C PHE A 133 -46.12 14.71 -9.98
N LYS A 134 -45.30 14.06 -10.83
CA LYS A 134 -45.76 13.05 -11.81
C LYS A 134 -46.38 11.83 -11.11
N GLY A 135 -45.76 11.31 -10.06
CA GLY A 135 -46.29 10.21 -9.24
C GLY A 135 -47.57 10.57 -8.49
N ARG A 136 -47.68 11.79 -7.96
CA ARG A 136 -48.92 12.29 -7.34
C ARG A 136 -50.05 12.46 -8.34
N LYS A 137 -49.79 12.82 -9.60
CA LYS A 137 -50.84 12.81 -10.63
C LYS A 137 -51.37 11.40 -10.92
N VAL A 138 -50.49 10.39 -10.90
CA VAL A 138 -50.89 8.98 -11.02
C VAL A 138 -51.66 8.51 -9.78
N LEU A 139 -51.22 8.88 -8.57
CA LEU A 139 -51.91 8.56 -7.31
C LEU A 139 -53.25 9.28 -7.15
N ASN A 140 -53.37 10.54 -7.58
CA ASN A 140 -54.63 11.29 -7.56
C ASN A 140 -55.66 10.70 -8.55
N ASN A 141 -55.20 10.01 -9.60
CA ASN A 141 -56.05 9.27 -10.52
C ASN A 141 -56.37 7.84 -10.04
N LEU A 142 -55.68 7.35 -9.00
CA LEU A 142 -55.91 6.05 -8.37
C LEU A 142 -56.53 6.26 -6.99
N LYS A 143 -57.87 6.35 -6.93
CA LYS A 143 -58.69 6.37 -5.69
C LYS A 143 -58.54 5.09 -4.81
N THR A 144 -57.48 4.29 -4.95
CA THR A 144 -57.40 2.93 -4.37
C THR A 144 -56.22 2.71 -3.43
N PHE A 145 -55.32 3.68 -3.21
CA PHE A 145 -54.22 3.51 -2.24
C PHE A 145 -54.54 4.10 -0.85
N MET A 146 -55.71 3.77 -0.30
CA MET A 146 -55.98 3.83 1.15
C MET A 146 -56.02 2.43 1.76
N VAL A 147 -55.00 1.61 1.50
CA VAL A 147 -54.72 0.42 2.30
C VAL A 147 -53.21 0.30 2.35
N PHE A 148 -52.63 0.72 3.47
CA PHE A 148 -51.30 0.44 4.03
C PHE A 148 -50.82 1.67 4.81
N CYS A 149 -51.57 1.98 5.87
CA CYS A 149 -51.00 2.49 7.11
C CYS A 149 -50.87 1.30 8.06
#